data_AF-A0A540MN51-F1
#
_entry.id   AF-A0A540MN51-F1
#
_cell.length_a   1.000
_cell.length_b   1.000
_cell.length_c   1.000
_cell.angle_alpha   90.00
_cell.angle_beta   90.00
_cell.angle_gamma   90.00
#
_symmetry.space_group_name_H-M   'P 1'
#
loop_
_entity.id
_entity.type
_entity.pdbx_description
1 polymer ?
#
loop_
_entity_poly.entity_id
_entity_poly.type
_entity_poly.pdbx_seq_one_letter_code
_entity_poly.pdbx_strand_id
1 'polypeptide(L)'
;MLQKTLNHTTKLLSTTEEELMKCRYALKERDFIISEQKKAENALAQEACNLQSDLEKALHDNASLFQKIGREDKLSADNRLVVNNYQDDLAKQVGSLCKMVATSMSHQNEHLQCVENLCHYFLSANVKAIMDMKNKLTSSRALYLSHIEAVQNVVRLHKASSNAGLEEISSFASSNLQSVEEFLASEAGEAATIFEDLQSSLSTQQGEMTAFAKELKQRFNSSIKQTQDISEYSQGFLHKLLEESKRLEDHVGQTNDITLNSIAEFQKAYEEQSKSEAEKLIADISSLVSTHMSRQKEMVDAKLVGFKESAIADKSFMDGHVSSMEGITTEVKRKWGEFSMQAENDAKDGADYSAAKHCRMEVLLQKSVSTADSALEHWKKTQECVNDMGNKHVSAMASLIRIASDSNKQHDVEINSVRAAVDQDVANKIEYVLQHVDYPCGFPKHKILSKLPTGMHEQEQESISKILETIKAHSNTLETLREDHSGKAVSIEETARDTFQNHYLDYEPSGSTPEKSEPEVPSKGTIESLRAMPMEALVEEFRENHSYESLNVKELKPSLIPRSPLTQLN
;
A
#
# COMPACT_ATOMS: atom_id res chain seq x y z
N MET A 1 127.39 166.71 61.64
CA MET A 1 126.88 165.32 61.76
C MET A 1 125.68 165.11 60.83
N LEU A 2 125.88 164.93 59.52
CA LEU A 2 124.80 164.58 58.57
C LEU A 2 125.19 163.46 57.58
N GLN A 3 126.46 163.03 57.55
CA GLN A 3 126.99 162.07 56.57
C GLN A 3 126.87 160.59 57.01
N LYS A 4 126.65 160.29 58.30
CA LYS A 4 126.70 158.91 58.84
C LYS A 4 125.36 158.16 58.75
N THR A 5 124.23 158.87 58.69
CA THR A 5 122.89 158.25 58.74
C THR A 5 122.37 157.80 57.37
N LEU A 6 122.83 158.43 56.28
CA LEU A 6 122.40 158.07 54.92
C LEU A 6 123.04 156.76 54.41
N ASN A 7 124.31 156.51 54.74
CA ASN A 7 125.03 155.31 54.28
C ASN A 7 124.54 154.00 54.94
N HIS A 8 123.89 154.04 56.11
CA HIS A 8 123.41 152.84 56.78
C HIS A 8 122.11 152.30 56.16
N THR A 9 121.19 153.20 55.80
CA THR A 9 119.87 152.83 55.27
C THR A 9 119.96 152.27 53.84
N THR A 10 120.82 152.83 52.99
CA THR A 10 121.02 152.34 51.62
C THR A 10 121.59 150.92 51.59
N LYS A 11 122.45 150.57 52.56
CA LYS A 11 123.05 149.24 52.62
C LYS A 11 122.03 148.17 53.04
N LEU A 12 121.11 148.48 53.95
CA LEU A 12 120.09 147.53 54.40
C LEU A 12 119.06 147.22 53.30
N LEU A 13 118.67 148.24 52.52
CA LEU A 13 117.69 148.09 51.45
C LEU A 13 118.21 147.15 50.34
N SER A 14 119.49 147.29 49.97
CA SER A 14 120.12 146.46 48.95
C SER A 14 120.20 144.99 49.37
N THR A 15 120.48 144.72 50.66
CA THR A 15 120.55 143.34 51.16
C THR A 15 119.17 142.66 51.16
N THR A 16 118.10 143.39 51.49
CA THR A 16 116.74 142.83 51.48
C THR A 16 116.19 142.55 50.07
N GLU A 17 116.55 143.36 49.06
CA GLU A 17 116.17 143.05 47.67
C GLU A 17 116.88 141.78 47.15
N GLU A 18 118.13 141.57 47.54
CA GLU A 18 118.90 140.37 47.16
C GLU A 18 118.33 139.08 47.77
N GLU A 19 117.90 139.09 49.04
CA GLU A 19 117.28 137.91 49.66
C GLU A 19 115.90 137.56 49.07
N LEU A 20 115.10 138.57 48.69
CA LEU A 20 113.80 138.34 48.07
C LEU A 20 113.94 137.67 46.69
N MET A 21 114.97 138.04 45.93
CA MET A 21 115.28 137.39 44.65
C MET A 21 115.67 135.91 44.84
N LYS A 22 116.48 135.57 45.83
CA LYS A 22 116.82 134.15 46.13
C LYS A 22 115.59 133.31 46.47
N CYS A 23 114.70 133.84 47.31
CA CYS A 23 113.47 133.12 47.69
C CYS A 23 112.55 132.85 46.48
N ARG A 24 112.40 133.83 45.57
CA ARG A 24 111.57 133.64 44.36
C ARG A 24 112.10 132.56 43.43
N TYR A 25 113.43 132.45 43.30
CA TYR A 25 114.04 131.43 42.48
C TYR A 25 113.80 130.01 43.04
N ALA A 26 114.04 129.81 44.34
CA ALA A 26 113.86 128.52 45.00
C ALA A 26 112.40 128.02 44.96
N LEU A 27 111.42 128.93 44.95
CA LEU A 27 110.00 128.59 44.88
C LEU A 27 109.62 128.04 43.50
N LYS A 28 110.13 128.65 42.42
CA LYS A 28 109.89 128.15 41.06
C LYS A 28 110.53 126.78 40.80
N GLU A 29 111.71 126.53 41.38
CA GLU A 29 112.39 125.22 41.31
C GLU A 29 111.50 124.11 41.90
N ARG A 30 110.86 124.38 43.04
CA ARG A 30 109.97 123.43 43.73
C ARG A 30 108.68 123.17 42.94
N ASP A 31 108.08 124.19 42.33
CA ASP A 31 106.83 124.05 41.56
C ASP A 31 107.01 123.18 40.30
N PHE A 32 108.17 123.26 39.64
CA PHE A 32 108.49 122.43 38.47
C PHE A 32 108.53 120.93 38.83
N ILE A 33 109.16 120.57 39.94
CA ILE A 33 109.27 119.18 40.40
C ILE A 33 107.89 118.57 40.69
N ILE A 34 107.01 119.34 41.36
CA ILE A 34 105.66 118.89 41.71
C ILE A 34 104.81 118.63 40.45
N SER A 35 104.96 119.48 39.43
CA SER A 35 104.27 119.32 38.14
C SER A 35 104.59 117.97 37.48
N GLU A 36 105.88 117.62 37.38
CA GLU A 36 106.30 116.40 36.68
C GLU A 36 105.98 115.12 37.46
N GLN A 37 106.07 115.13 38.80
CA GLN A 37 105.61 114.00 39.60
C GLN A 37 104.10 113.73 39.43
N LYS A 38 103.29 114.79 39.36
CA LYS A 38 101.84 114.66 39.20
C LYS A 38 101.41 114.08 37.85
N LYS A 39 102.17 114.37 36.77
CA LYS A 39 101.93 113.73 35.46
C LYS A 39 102.13 112.21 35.52
N ALA A 40 103.22 111.78 36.13
CA ALA A 40 103.56 110.35 36.24
C ALA A 40 102.51 109.56 37.06
N GLU A 41 102.07 110.13 38.17
CA GLU A 41 101.04 109.52 39.02
C GLU A 41 99.71 109.31 38.26
N ASN A 42 99.25 110.33 37.54
CA ASN A 42 98.02 110.24 36.76
C ASN A 42 98.11 109.17 35.65
N ALA A 43 99.26 109.03 34.99
CA ALA A 43 99.43 108.04 33.94
C ALA A 43 99.42 106.61 34.49
N LEU A 44 100.06 106.36 35.64
CA LEU A 44 100.04 105.06 36.31
C LEU A 44 98.65 104.69 36.85
N ALA A 45 97.90 105.66 37.38
CA ALA A 45 96.54 105.43 37.85
C ALA A 45 95.58 105.04 36.71
N GLN A 46 95.71 105.69 35.54
CA GLN A 46 94.90 105.36 34.36
C GLN A 46 95.15 103.91 33.90
N GLU A 47 96.42 103.47 33.90
CA GLU A 47 96.77 102.12 33.47
C GLU A 47 96.23 101.04 34.42
N ALA A 48 96.20 101.31 35.74
CA ALA A 48 95.59 100.42 36.71
C ALA A 48 94.06 100.30 36.52
N CYS A 49 93.37 101.39 36.16
CA CYS A 49 91.94 101.35 35.85
C CYS A 49 91.63 100.53 34.59
N ASN A 50 92.45 100.64 33.54
CA ASN A 50 92.29 99.84 32.32
C ASN A 50 92.39 98.34 32.63
N LEU A 51 93.43 97.93 33.38
CA LEU A 51 93.63 96.52 33.74
C LEU A 51 92.48 95.96 34.60
N GLN A 52 91.91 96.76 35.50
CA GLN A 52 90.72 96.36 36.26
C GLN A 52 89.51 96.11 35.33
N SER A 53 89.27 97.01 34.38
CA SER A 53 88.19 96.87 33.39
C SER A 53 88.33 95.59 32.57
N ASP A 54 89.54 95.25 32.12
CA ASP A 54 89.78 94.04 31.34
C ASP A 54 89.61 92.76 32.18
N LEU A 55 90.00 92.78 33.46
CA LEU A 55 89.79 91.66 34.36
C LEU A 55 88.28 91.43 34.64
N GLU A 56 87.52 92.51 34.86
CA GLU A 56 86.06 92.45 35.03
C GLU A 56 85.36 91.92 33.78
N LYS A 57 85.81 92.34 32.59
CA LYS A 57 85.33 91.82 31.30
C LYS A 57 85.60 90.32 31.16
N ALA A 58 86.82 89.85 31.44
CA ALA A 58 87.17 88.43 31.37
C ALA A 58 86.36 87.56 32.36
N LEU A 59 86.07 88.09 33.54
CA LEU A 59 85.23 87.41 34.53
C LEU A 59 83.78 87.29 34.04
N HIS A 60 83.24 88.33 33.41
CA HIS A 60 81.91 88.32 32.80
C HIS A 60 81.79 87.34 31.63
N ASP A 61 82.82 87.28 30.77
CA ASP A 61 82.88 86.34 29.65
C ASP A 61 82.92 84.89 30.13
N ASN A 62 83.73 84.58 31.15
CA ASN A 62 83.78 83.25 31.76
C ASN A 62 82.43 82.83 32.38
N ALA A 63 81.77 83.74 33.10
CA ALA A 63 80.44 83.47 33.65
C ALA A 63 79.41 83.19 32.55
N SER A 64 79.47 83.93 31.43
CA SER A 64 78.61 83.73 30.26
C SER A 64 78.87 82.39 29.56
N LEU A 65 80.13 81.96 29.47
CA LEU A 65 80.53 80.66 28.94
C LEU A 65 80.01 79.50 29.79
N PHE A 66 80.20 79.53 31.11
CA PHE A 66 79.65 78.51 32.01
C PHE A 66 78.12 78.45 31.95
N GLN A 67 77.44 79.60 31.82
CA GLN A 67 76.00 79.63 31.63
C GLN A 67 75.57 79.00 30.30
N LYS A 68 76.32 79.21 29.22
CA LYS A 68 76.06 78.56 27.92
C LYS A 68 76.28 77.05 27.98
N ILE A 69 77.39 76.58 28.57
CA ILE A 69 77.66 75.15 28.76
C ILE A 69 76.55 74.50 29.59
N GLY A 70 76.16 75.12 30.71
CA GLY A 70 75.07 74.59 31.54
C GLY A 70 73.70 74.57 30.84
N ARG A 71 73.45 75.50 29.89
CA ARG A 71 72.25 75.46 29.03
C ARG A 71 72.35 74.35 27.98
N GLU A 72 73.52 74.13 27.40
CA GLU A 72 73.78 73.07 26.42
C GLU A 72 73.64 71.67 27.04
N ASP A 73 74.26 71.43 28.19
CA ASP A 73 74.13 70.17 28.93
C ASP A 73 72.67 69.86 29.27
N LYS A 74 71.92 70.89 29.70
CA LYS A 74 70.49 70.76 29.97
C LYS A 74 69.71 70.44 28.69
N LEU A 75 69.99 71.14 27.59
CA LEU A 75 69.32 70.90 26.31
C LEU A 75 69.61 69.49 25.78
N SER A 76 70.85 69.03 25.88
CA SER A 76 71.28 67.68 25.50
C SER A 76 70.56 66.60 26.32
N ALA A 77 70.46 66.80 27.65
CA ALA A 77 69.71 65.90 28.52
C ALA A 77 68.20 65.89 28.19
N ASP A 78 67.59 67.07 28.00
CA ASP A 78 66.18 67.21 27.62
C ASP A 78 65.90 66.55 26.25
N ASN A 79 66.79 66.73 25.28
CA ASN A 79 66.74 66.11 23.96
C ASN A 79 66.82 64.58 24.04
N ARG A 80 67.76 64.03 24.81
CA ARG A 80 67.85 62.57 25.06
C ARG A 80 66.59 62.02 25.73
N LEU A 81 65.99 62.75 26.66
CA LEU A 81 64.72 62.35 27.28
C LEU A 81 63.59 62.28 26.25
N VAL A 82 63.50 63.25 25.34
CA VAL A 82 62.49 63.24 24.26
C VAL A 82 62.70 62.04 23.33
N VAL A 83 63.94 61.75 22.92
CA VAL A 83 64.27 60.60 22.07
C VAL A 83 63.91 59.28 22.75
N ASN A 84 64.29 59.10 24.02
CA ASN A 84 63.96 57.89 24.78
C ASN A 84 62.44 57.73 24.96
N ASN A 85 61.73 58.81 25.28
CA ASN A 85 60.26 58.78 25.39
C ASN A 85 59.61 58.41 24.05
N TYR A 86 60.14 58.91 22.93
CA TYR A 86 59.65 58.54 21.60
C TYR A 86 59.95 57.08 21.26
N GLN A 87 61.13 56.57 21.61
CA GLN A 87 61.47 55.15 21.45
C GLN A 87 60.51 54.24 22.23
N ASP A 88 60.22 54.59 23.48
CA ASP A 88 59.27 53.85 24.32
C ASP A 88 57.84 53.93 23.77
N ASP A 89 57.41 55.10 23.28
CA ASP A 89 56.08 55.26 22.66
C ASP A 89 55.97 54.48 21.36
N LEU A 90 57.01 54.51 20.52
CA LEU A 90 57.07 53.73 19.28
C LEU A 90 56.99 52.21 19.56
N ALA A 91 57.72 51.70 20.55
CA ALA A 91 57.64 50.30 20.96
C ALA A 91 56.24 49.92 21.47
N LYS A 92 55.60 50.80 22.26
CA LYS A 92 54.21 50.60 22.70
C LYS A 92 53.22 50.60 21.54
N GLN A 93 53.37 51.52 20.59
CA GLN A 93 52.51 51.60 19.41
C GLN A 93 52.67 50.38 18.50
N VAL A 94 53.91 49.95 18.22
CA VAL A 94 54.19 48.72 17.45
C VAL A 94 53.65 47.49 18.17
N GLY A 95 53.87 47.36 19.48
CA GLY A 95 53.32 46.26 20.28
C GLY A 95 51.78 46.23 20.29
N SER A 96 51.13 47.40 20.38
CA SER A 96 49.67 47.53 20.28
C SER A 96 49.15 47.10 18.91
N LEU A 97 49.82 47.52 17.83
CA LEU A 97 49.49 47.13 16.45
C LEU A 97 49.64 45.61 16.26
N CYS A 98 50.76 45.03 16.70
CA CYS A 98 50.98 43.57 16.70
C CYS A 98 49.86 42.83 17.42
N LYS A 99 49.43 43.31 18.59
CA LYS A 99 48.32 42.71 19.34
C LYS A 99 46.99 42.81 18.60
N MET A 100 46.71 43.96 17.98
CA MET A 100 45.49 44.18 17.19
C MET A 100 45.43 43.25 15.98
N VAL A 101 46.53 43.15 15.23
CA VAL A 101 46.64 42.24 14.07
C VAL A 101 46.51 40.79 14.53
N ALA A 102 47.21 40.37 15.59
CA ALA A 102 47.09 39.01 16.12
C ALA A 102 45.66 38.66 16.56
N THR A 103 44.96 39.58 17.23
CA THR A 103 43.56 39.39 17.63
C THR A 103 42.64 39.33 16.41
N SER A 104 42.84 40.20 15.42
CA SER A 104 42.09 40.16 14.16
C SER A 104 42.29 38.84 13.41
N MET A 105 43.53 38.35 13.33
CA MET A 105 43.86 37.06 12.70
C MET A 105 43.25 35.88 13.45
N SER A 106 43.26 35.88 14.79
CA SER A 106 42.58 34.87 15.60
C SER A 106 41.09 34.83 15.28
N HIS A 107 40.41 35.99 15.29
CA HIS A 107 38.99 36.07 14.93
C HIS A 107 38.73 35.60 13.50
N GLN A 108 39.56 35.97 12.52
CA GLN A 108 39.41 35.50 11.13
C GLN A 108 39.61 33.98 11.03
N ASN A 109 40.58 33.41 11.75
CA ASN A 109 40.79 31.97 11.79
C ASN A 109 39.61 31.24 12.45
N GLU A 110 39.06 31.76 13.54
CA GLU A 110 37.84 31.23 14.19
C GLU A 110 36.64 31.26 13.23
N HIS A 111 36.47 32.34 12.47
CA HIS A 111 35.44 32.42 11.44
C HIS A 111 35.64 31.38 10.32
N LEU A 112 36.87 31.21 9.83
CA LEU A 112 37.19 30.18 8.82
C LEU A 112 36.89 28.77 9.34
N GLN A 113 37.29 28.45 10.58
CA GLN A 113 37.01 27.17 11.22
C GLN A 113 35.50 26.93 11.37
N CYS A 114 34.74 27.98 11.71
CA CYS A 114 33.28 27.90 11.79
C CYS A 114 32.64 27.55 10.44
N VAL A 115 33.07 28.20 9.36
CA VAL A 115 32.58 27.91 8.00
C VAL A 115 32.96 26.49 7.57
N GLU A 116 34.18 26.05 7.86
CA GLU A 116 34.64 24.68 7.58
C GLU A 116 33.78 23.64 8.32
N ASN A 117 33.55 23.85 9.62
CA ASN A 117 32.69 22.98 10.43
C ASN A 117 31.25 22.94 9.89
N LEU A 118 30.70 24.07 9.46
CA LEU A 118 29.37 24.14 8.85
C LEU A 118 29.30 23.36 7.54
N CYS A 119 30.34 23.47 6.69
CA CYS A 119 30.47 22.71 5.45
C CYS A 119 30.47 21.20 5.70
N HIS A 120 31.29 20.74 6.67
CA HIS A 120 31.33 19.32 7.05
C HIS A 120 30.02 18.82 7.64
N TYR A 121 29.39 19.61 8.52
CA TYR A 121 28.08 19.28 9.07
C TYR A 121 27.04 19.11 7.96
N PHE A 122 26.93 20.08 7.05
CA PHE A 122 25.97 20.04 5.95
C PHE A 122 26.20 18.83 5.03
N LEU A 123 27.46 18.54 4.67
CA LEU A 123 27.80 17.36 3.87
C LEU A 123 27.36 16.07 4.57
N SER A 124 27.68 15.92 5.86
CA SER A 124 27.31 14.73 6.64
C SER A 124 25.79 14.57 6.79
N ALA A 125 25.07 15.69 7.01
CA ALA A 125 23.62 15.71 7.16
C ALA A 125 22.94 15.34 5.84
N ASN A 126 23.41 15.88 4.71
CA ASN A 126 22.89 15.55 3.38
C ASN A 126 23.12 14.09 3.00
N VAL A 127 24.35 13.57 3.18
CA VAL A 127 24.66 12.16 2.92
C VAL A 127 23.76 11.24 3.75
N LYS A 128 23.58 11.56 5.04
CA LYS A 128 22.68 10.81 5.91
C LYS A 128 21.22 10.89 5.43
N ALA A 129 20.72 12.08 5.09
CA ALA A 129 19.36 12.26 4.61
C ALA A 129 19.08 11.48 3.32
N ILE A 130 20.05 11.42 2.41
CA ILE A 130 19.97 10.67 1.16
C ILE A 130 19.97 9.16 1.43
N MET A 131 20.85 8.68 2.31
CA MET A 131 20.85 7.28 2.72
C MET A 131 19.52 6.87 3.39
N ASP A 132 18.99 7.71 4.27
CA ASP A 132 17.69 7.51 4.91
C ASP A 132 16.55 7.49 3.87
N MET A 133 16.62 8.34 2.84
CA MET A 133 15.66 8.35 1.73
C MET A 133 15.72 7.04 0.95
N LYS A 134 16.91 6.54 0.58
CA LYS A 134 17.08 5.25 -0.12
C LYS A 134 16.54 4.08 0.69
N ASN A 135 16.81 4.06 2.00
CA ASN A 135 16.32 3.04 2.92
C ASN A 135 14.79 3.05 3.02
N LYS A 136 14.18 4.25 3.11
CA LYS A 136 12.72 4.41 3.10
C LYS A 136 12.11 3.99 1.78
N LEU A 137 12.73 4.32 0.65
CA LEU A 137 12.26 3.95 -0.69
C LEU A 137 12.28 2.42 -0.89
N THR A 138 13.36 1.77 -0.46
CA THR A 138 13.50 0.30 -0.50
C THR A 138 12.50 -0.39 0.42
N SER A 139 12.35 0.10 1.66
CA SER A 139 11.35 -0.40 2.61
C SER A 139 9.93 -0.23 2.07
N SER A 140 9.64 0.91 1.44
CA SER A 140 8.33 1.18 0.83
C SER A 140 8.04 0.20 -0.31
N ARG A 141 9.02 -0.12 -1.17
CA ARG A 141 8.88 -1.15 -2.20
C ARG A 141 8.48 -2.50 -1.61
N ALA A 142 9.24 -2.94 -0.61
CA ALA A 142 9.02 -4.23 0.04
C ALA A 142 7.62 -4.31 0.66
N LEU A 143 7.16 -3.22 1.29
CA LEU A 143 5.82 -3.13 1.86
C LEU A 143 4.73 -3.18 0.78
N TYR A 144 4.87 -2.44 -0.32
CA TYR A 144 3.92 -2.51 -1.45
C TYR A 144 3.85 -3.91 -2.07
N LEU A 145 5.00 -4.56 -2.29
CA LEU A 145 5.07 -5.92 -2.81
C LEU A 145 4.43 -6.94 -1.86
N SER A 146 4.69 -6.81 -0.55
CA SER A 146 4.06 -7.66 0.46
C SER A 146 2.54 -7.48 0.50
N HIS A 147 2.03 -6.26 0.38
CA HIS A 147 0.59 -6.00 0.36
C HIS A 147 -0.10 -6.63 -0.87
N ILE A 148 0.48 -6.50 -2.07
CA ILE A 148 -0.10 -7.12 -3.28
C ILE A 148 0.02 -8.65 -3.25
N GLU A 149 1.07 -9.19 -2.63
CA GLU A 149 1.22 -10.62 -2.40
C GLU A 149 0.16 -11.15 -1.41
N ALA A 150 -0.14 -10.40 -0.35
CA ALA A 150 -1.23 -10.75 0.57
C ALA A 150 -2.59 -10.81 -0.15
N VAL A 151 -2.89 -9.84 -1.02
CA VAL A 151 -4.10 -9.85 -1.87
C VAL A 151 -4.13 -11.08 -2.78
N GLN A 152 -3.01 -11.40 -3.43
CA GLN A 152 -2.90 -12.58 -4.29
C GLN A 152 -3.12 -13.88 -3.52
N ASN A 153 -2.61 -13.99 -2.30
CA ASN A 153 -2.81 -15.16 -1.45
C ASN A 153 -4.28 -15.32 -1.04
N VAL A 154 -4.99 -14.22 -0.74
CA VAL A 154 -6.44 -14.25 -0.51
C VAL A 154 -7.19 -14.74 -1.75
N VAL A 155 -6.83 -14.27 -2.95
CA VAL A 155 -7.44 -14.72 -4.21
C VAL A 155 -7.20 -16.22 -4.44
N ARG A 156 -5.98 -16.71 -4.18
CA ARG A 156 -5.67 -18.16 -4.28
C ARG A 156 -6.46 -18.99 -3.27
N LEU A 157 -6.62 -18.49 -2.05
CA LEU A 157 -7.44 -19.15 -1.03
C LEU A 157 -8.91 -19.20 -1.45
N HIS A 158 -9.47 -18.10 -1.95
CA HIS A 158 -10.83 -18.07 -2.50
C HIS A 158 -11.01 -19.04 -3.67
N LYS A 159 -10.05 -19.10 -4.61
CA LYS A 159 -10.04 -20.08 -5.70
C LYS A 159 -10.05 -21.51 -5.18
N ALA A 160 -9.16 -21.85 -4.24
CA ALA A 160 -9.07 -23.20 -3.69
C ALA A 160 -10.37 -23.59 -2.94
N SER A 161 -10.88 -22.71 -2.09
CA SER A 161 -12.12 -22.94 -1.34
C SER A 161 -13.35 -23.02 -2.24
N SER A 162 -13.47 -22.12 -3.22
CA SER A 162 -14.58 -22.14 -4.17
C SER A 162 -14.54 -23.39 -5.05
N ASN A 163 -13.37 -23.79 -5.55
CA ASN A 163 -13.25 -24.99 -6.37
C ASN A 163 -13.56 -26.25 -5.57
N ALA A 164 -13.09 -26.35 -4.31
CA ALA A 164 -13.43 -27.47 -3.44
C ALA A 164 -14.96 -27.57 -3.21
N GLY A 165 -15.63 -26.44 -2.96
CA GLY A 165 -17.09 -26.42 -2.84
C GLY A 165 -17.82 -26.78 -4.13
N LEU A 166 -17.30 -26.36 -5.28
CA LEU A 166 -17.86 -26.74 -6.59
C LEU A 166 -17.67 -28.25 -6.88
N GLU A 167 -16.52 -28.82 -6.54
CA GLU A 167 -16.27 -30.27 -6.63
C GLU A 167 -17.21 -31.07 -5.72
N GLU A 168 -17.44 -30.60 -4.49
CA GLU A 168 -18.40 -31.20 -3.56
C GLU A 168 -19.83 -31.19 -4.14
N ILE A 169 -20.27 -30.07 -4.74
CA ILE A 169 -21.56 -29.98 -5.43
C ILE A 169 -21.62 -30.98 -6.60
N SER A 170 -20.55 -31.12 -7.38
CA SER A 170 -20.48 -32.08 -8.49
C SER A 170 -20.61 -33.53 -8.00
N SER A 171 -19.90 -33.87 -6.92
CA SER A 171 -19.96 -35.18 -6.28
C SER A 171 -21.34 -35.46 -5.72
N PHE A 172 -21.95 -34.48 -5.04
CA PHE A 172 -23.30 -34.61 -4.48
C PHE A 172 -24.36 -34.77 -5.59
N ALA A 173 -24.27 -34.02 -6.67
CA ALA A 173 -25.18 -34.15 -7.82
C ALA A 173 -25.08 -35.54 -8.47
N SER A 174 -23.86 -36.07 -8.63
CA SER A 174 -23.63 -37.41 -9.19
C SER A 174 -24.12 -38.51 -8.25
N SER A 175 -23.85 -38.38 -6.95
CA SER A 175 -24.32 -39.30 -5.91
C SER A 175 -25.85 -39.34 -5.83
N ASN A 176 -26.51 -38.18 -5.89
CA ASN A 176 -27.96 -38.10 -5.90
C ASN A 176 -28.55 -38.77 -7.15
N LEU A 177 -27.95 -38.56 -8.33
CA LEU A 177 -28.38 -39.25 -9.54
C LEU A 177 -28.26 -40.76 -9.38
N GLN A 178 -27.11 -41.24 -8.90
CA GLN A 178 -26.89 -42.67 -8.67
C GLN A 178 -27.91 -43.26 -7.69
N SER A 179 -28.20 -42.55 -6.58
CA SER A 179 -29.21 -42.99 -5.61
C SER A 179 -30.61 -43.06 -6.22
N VAL A 180 -30.98 -42.12 -7.10
CA VAL A 180 -32.25 -42.15 -7.83
C VAL A 180 -32.27 -43.30 -8.85
N GLU A 181 -31.19 -43.52 -9.60
CA GLU A 181 -31.09 -44.61 -10.56
C GLU A 181 -31.18 -45.98 -9.86
N GLU A 182 -30.50 -46.16 -8.72
CA GLU A 182 -30.57 -47.38 -7.90
C GLU A 182 -31.98 -47.61 -7.35
N PHE A 183 -32.63 -46.56 -6.82
CA PHE A 183 -34.02 -46.64 -6.36
C PHE A 183 -34.97 -47.04 -7.50
N LEU A 184 -34.89 -46.37 -8.66
CA LEU A 184 -35.73 -46.68 -9.81
C LEU A 184 -35.46 -48.08 -10.36
N ALA A 185 -34.20 -48.55 -10.34
CA ALA A 185 -33.85 -49.91 -10.76
C ALA A 185 -34.45 -50.97 -9.81
N SER A 186 -34.41 -50.72 -8.49
CA SER A 186 -35.06 -51.58 -7.50
C SER A 186 -36.57 -51.65 -7.71
N GLU A 187 -37.23 -50.49 -7.80
CA GLU A 187 -38.68 -50.39 -8.07
C GLU A 187 -39.06 -51.01 -9.42
N ALA A 188 -38.19 -50.90 -10.43
CA ALA A 188 -38.44 -51.52 -11.72
C ALA A 188 -38.36 -53.05 -11.68
N GLY A 189 -37.47 -53.61 -10.85
CA GLY A 189 -37.45 -55.04 -10.57
C GLY A 189 -38.76 -55.49 -9.92
N GLU A 190 -39.20 -54.80 -8.87
CA GLU A 190 -40.44 -55.14 -8.15
C GLU A 190 -41.68 -54.98 -9.04
N ALA A 191 -41.80 -53.86 -9.77
CA ALA A 191 -42.86 -53.64 -10.74
C ALA A 191 -42.90 -54.73 -11.81
N ALA A 192 -41.74 -55.14 -12.36
CA ALA A 192 -41.67 -56.22 -13.33
C ALA A 192 -42.21 -57.53 -12.77
N THR A 193 -41.85 -57.90 -11.54
CA THR A 193 -42.38 -59.12 -10.91
C THR A 193 -43.90 -59.06 -10.71
N ILE A 194 -44.44 -57.93 -10.27
CA ILE A 194 -45.89 -57.74 -10.10
C ILE A 194 -46.62 -57.88 -11.44
N PHE A 195 -46.08 -57.29 -12.51
CA PHE A 195 -46.68 -57.40 -13.85
C PHE A 195 -46.57 -58.81 -14.43
N GLU A 196 -45.46 -59.52 -14.22
CA GLU A 196 -45.30 -60.93 -14.61
C GLU A 196 -46.31 -61.83 -13.88
N ASP A 197 -46.48 -61.65 -12.57
CA ASP A 197 -47.47 -62.37 -11.78
C ASP A 197 -48.91 -62.08 -12.23
N LEU A 198 -49.21 -60.82 -12.55
CA LEU A 198 -50.51 -60.41 -13.09
C LEU A 198 -50.77 -61.02 -14.46
N GLN A 199 -49.81 -60.97 -15.38
CA GLN A 199 -49.91 -61.60 -16.70
C GLN A 199 -50.11 -63.11 -16.59
N SER A 200 -49.32 -63.77 -15.74
CA SER A 200 -49.44 -65.21 -15.46
C SER A 200 -50.83 -65.58 -14.92
N SER A 201 -51.34 -64.78 -13.98
CA SER A 201 -52.68 -64.96 -13.39
C SER A 201 -53.79 -64.75 -14.44
N LEU A 202 -53.69 -63.71 -15.27
CA LEU A 202 -54.65 -63.44 -16.34
C LEU A 202 -54.62 -64.54 -17.41
N SER A 203 -53.44 -65.01 -17.80
CA SER A 203 -53.29 -66.13 -18.74
C SER A 203 -53.88 -67.41 -18.18
N THR A 204 -53.71 -67.67 -16.88
CA THR A 204 -54.31 -68.82 -16.21
C THR A 204 -55.84 -68.71 -16.20
N GLN A 205 -56.39 -67.53 -15.85
CA GLN A 205 -57.83 -67.28 -15.89
C GLN A 205 -58.42 -67.45 -17.29
N GLN A 206 -57.71 -67.02 -18.33
CA GLN A 206 -58.11 -67.21 -19.73
C GLN A 206 -58.17 -68.70 -20.10
N GLY A 207 -57.16 -69.47 -19.68
CA GLY A 207 -57.12 -70.93 -19.87
C GLY A 207 -58.28 -71.65 -19.15
N GLU A 208 -58.51 -71.34 -17.87
CA GLU A 208 -59.60 -71.89 -17.06
C GLU A 208 -60.98 -71.54 -17.64
N MET A 209 -61.18 -70.29 -18.09
CA MET A 209 -62.43 -69.84 -18.72
C MET A 209 -62.71 -70.59 -20.02
N THR A 210 -61.67 -70.83 -20.82
CA THR A 210 -61.77 -71.62 -22.06
C THR A 210 -62.14 -73.08 -21.75
N ALA A 211 -61.50 -73.68 -20.75
CA ALA A 211 -61.82 -75.04 -20.30
C ALA A 211 -63.26 -75.15 -19.79
N PHE A 212 -63.70 -74.20 -18.96
CA PHE A 212 -65.05 -74.13 -18.42
C PHE A 212 -66.12 -73.99 -19.52
N ALA A 213 -65.90 -73.10 -20.49
CA ALA A 213 -66.83 -72.95 -21.61
C ALA A 213 -66.92 -74.21 -22.49
N LYS A 214 -65.79 -74.90 -22.70
CA LYS A 214 -65.76 -76.18 -23.40
C LYS A 214 -66.54 -77.26 -22.64
N GLU A 215 -66.37 -77.33 -21.31
CA GLU A 215 -67.10 -78.28 -20.47
C GLU A 215 -68.61 -78.01 -20.49
N LEU A 216 -69.05 -76.75 -20.34
CA LEU A 216 -70.48 -76.39 -20.42
C LEU A 216 -71.08 -76.79 -21.76
N LYS A 217 -70.41 -76.47 -22.86
CA LYS A 217 -70.85 -76.88 -24.21
C LYS A 217 -70.99 -78.40 -24.32
N GLN A 218 -70.04 -79.15 -23.76
CA GLN A 218 -70.10 -80.61 -23.75
C GLN A 218 -71.28 -81.13 -22.92
N ARG A 219 -71.51 -80.57 -21.72
CA ARG A 219 -72.63 -80.96 -20.85
C ARG A 219 -73.99 -80.69 -21.51
N PHE A 220 -74.18 -79.52 -22.14
CA PHE A 220 -75.41 -79.23 -22.87
C PHE A 220 -75.63 -80.17 -24.06
N ASN A 221 -74.59 -80.45 -24.84
CA ASN A 221 -74.66 -81.43 -25.93
C ASN A 221 -75.01 -82.84 -25.43
N SER A 222 -74.42 -83.27 -24.32
CA SER A 222 -74.78 -84.54 -23.67
C SER A 222 -76.23 -84.55 -23.20
N SER A 223 -76.74 -83.44 -22.64
CA SER A 223 -78.14 -83.31 -22.24
C SER A 223 -79.09 -83.41 -23.42
N ILE A 224 -78.81 -82.71 -24.53
CA ILE A 224 -79.61 -82.79 -25.77
C ILE A 224 -79.67 -84.24 -26.25
N LYS A 225 -78.51 -84.90 -26.35
CA LYS A 225 -78.44 -86.31 -26.77
C LYS A 225 -79.23 -87.24 -25.85
N GLN A 226 -79.12 -87.06 -24.54
CA GLN A 226 -79.85 -87.87 -23.57
C GLN A 226 -81.36 -87.65 -23.68
N THR A 227 -81.82 -86.40 -23.84
CA THR A 227 -83.23 -86.10 -24.08
C THR A 227 -83.74 -86.74 -25.37
N GLN A 228 -82.95 -86.68 -26.46
CA GLN A 228 -83.26 -87.33 -27.73
C GLN A 228 -83.37 -88.86 -27.58
N ASP A 229 -82.40 -89.51 -26.94
CA ASP A 229 -82.40 -90.95 -26.69
C ASP A 229 -83.65 -91.37 -25.87
N ILE A 230 -83.98 -90.65 -24.79
CA ILE A 230 -85.18 -90.91 -23.98
C ILE A 230 -86.45 -90.67 -24.81
N SER A 231 -86.44 -89.67 -25.70
CA SER A 231 -87.57 -89.35 -26.54
C SER A 231 -87.85 -90.42 -27.59
N GLU A 232 -86.81 -90.88 -28.30
CA GLU A 232 -86.89 -92.00 -29.22
C GLU A 232 -87.41 -93.27 -28.52
N TYR A 233 -86.87 -93.59 -27.33
CA TYR A 233 -87.34 -94.72 -26.53
C TYR A 233 -88.81 -94.58 -26.12
N SER A 234 -89.20 -93.42 -25.59
CA SER A 234 -90.56 -93.17 -25.11
C SER A 234 -91.58 -93.19 -26.26
N GLN A 235 -91.26 -92.59 -27.40
CA GLN A 235 -92.08 -92.65 -28.59
C GLN A 235 -92.24 -94.09 -29.11
N GLY A 236 -91.15 -94.86 -29.12
CA GLY A 236 -91.18 -96.29 -29.49
C GLY A 236 -92.05 -97.13 -28.54
N PHE A 237 -91.98 -96.88 -27.23
CA PHE A 237 -92.83 -97.55 -26.25
C PHE A 237 -94.31 -97.19 -26.42
N LEU A 238 -94.64 -95.90 -26.56
CA LEU A 238 -96.02 -95.44 -26.77
C LEU A 238 -96.60 -95.97 -28.09
N HIS A 239 -95.78 -96.10 -29.14
CA HIS A 239 -96.21 -96.70 -30.39
C HIS A 239 -96.59 -98.18 -30.22
N LYS A 240 -95.78 -98.97 -29.51
CA LYS A 240 -96.11 -100.37 -29.18
C LYS A 240 -97.38 -100.48 -28.34
N LEU A 241 -97.59 -99.57 -27.39
CA LEU A 241 -98.80 -99.55 -26.56
C LEU A 241 -100.08 -99.31 -27.39
N LEU A 242 -100.01 -98.41 -28.39
CA LEU A 242 -101.09 -98.21 -29.35
C LEU A 242 -101.36 -99.47 -30.19
N GLU A 243 -100.30 -100.14 -30.65
CA GLU A 243 -100.42 -101.39 -31.42
C GLU A 243 -101.06 -102.51 -30.59
N GLU A 244 -100.65 -102.66 -29.33
CA GLU A 244 -101.25 -103.61 -28.37
C GLU A 244 -102.72 -103.28 -28.06
N SER A 245 -103.05 -102.00 -27.89
CA SER A 245 -104.43 -101.54 -27.69
C SER A 245 -105.32 -101.92 -28.88
N LYS A 246 -104.82 -101.70 -30.11
CA LYS A 246 -105.52 -102.09 -31.34
C LYS A 246 -105.67 -103.60 -31.48
N ARG A 247 -104.64 -104.38 -31.11
CA ARG A 247 -104.72 -105.84 -31.10
C ARG A 247 -105.76 -106.36 -30.11
N LEU A 248 -105.89 -105.70 -28.95
CA LEU A 248 -106.92 -106.01 -27.96
C LEU A 248 -108.33 -105.69 -28.49
N GLU A 249 -108.51 -104.55 -29.16
CA GLU A 249 -109.74 -104.18 -29.87
C GLU A 249 -110.17 -105.27 -30.87
N ASP A 250 -109.24 -105.67 -31.75
CA ASP A 250 -109.46 -106.71 -32.75
C ASP A 250 -109.83 -108.05 -32.08
N HIS A 251 -109.15 -108.41 -30.99
CA HIS A 251 -109.41 -109.65 -30.24
C HIS A 251 -110.77 -109.66 -29.54
N VAL A 252 -111.17 -108.55 -28.91
CA VAL A 252 -112.49 -108.37 -28.29
C VAL A 252 -113.58 -108.42 -29.37
N GLY A 253 -113.36 -107.77 -30.51
CA GLY A 253 -114.25 -107.82 -31.67
C GLY A 253 -114.48 -109.26 -32.15
N GLN A 254 -113.41 -110.01 -32.40
CA GLN A 254 -113.48 -111.42 -32.82
C GLN A 254 -114.17 -112.31 -31.77
N THR A 255 -113.84 -112.16 -30.49
CA THR A 255 -114.40 -112.98 -29.41
C THR A 255 -115.90 -112.74 -29.26
N ASN A 256 -116.34 -111.48 -29.33
CA ASN A 256 -117.75 -111.12 -29.28
C ASN A 256 -118.52 -111.67 -30.49
N ASP A 257 -117.94 -111.62 -31.69
CA ASP A 257 -118.58 -112.20 -32.87
C ASP A 257 -118.73 -113.73 -32.76
N ILE A 258 -117.72 -114.42 -32.19
CA ILE A 258 -117.78 -115.87 -31.91
C ILE A 258 -118.87 -116.19 -30.86
N THR A 259 -118.95 -115.45 -29.76
CA THR A 259 -119.96 -115.69 -28.71
C THR A 259 -121.37 -115.38 -29.22
N LEU A 260 -121.57 -114.31 -29.99
CA LEU A 260 -122.85 -114.00 -30.62
C LEU A 260 -123.27 -115.07 -31.64
N ASN A 261 -122.34 -115.58 -32.44
CA ASN A 261 -122.63 -116.67 -33.39
C ASN A 261 -122.93 -117.99 -32.66
N SER A 262 -122.20 -118.34 -31.61
CA SER A 262 -122.46 -119.53 -30.78
C SER A 262 -123.82 -119.46 -30.08
N ILE A 263 -124.21 -118.27 -29.59
CA ILE A 263 -125.56 -118.01 -29.04
C ILE A 263 -126.64 -118.17 -30.12
N ALA A 264 -126.42 -117.65 -31.33
CA ALA A 264 -127.35 -117.77 -32.44
C ALA A 264 -127.49 -119.22 -32.97
N GLU A 265 -126.38 -119.96 -33.05
CA GLU A 265 -126.35 -121.38 -33.41
C GLU A 265 -127.08 -122.23 -32.35
N PHE A 266 -126.86 -121.96 -31.07
CA PHE A 266 -127.59 -122.62 -29.98
C PHE A 266 -129.10 -122.36 -30.07
N GLN A 267 -129.51 -121.13 -30.36
CA GLN A 267 -130.92 -120.78 -30.59
C GLN A 267 -131.54 -121.61 -31.73
N LYS A 268 -130.85 -121.65 -32.87
CA LYS A 268 -131.33 -122.37 -34.06
C LYS A 268 -131.43 -123.88 -33.82
N ALA A 269 -130.42 -124.49 -33.20
CA ALA A 269 -130.42 -125.92 -32.89
C ALA A 269 -131.55 -126.29 -31.92
N TYR A 270 -131.86 -125.44 -30.95
CA TYR A 270 -132.96 -125.64 -30.01
C TYR A 270 -134.34 -125.50 -30.67
N GLU A 271 -134.52 -124.52 -31.58
CA GLU A 271 -135.76 -124.34 -32.34
C GLU A 271 -136.06 -125.53 -33.28
N GLU A 272 -135.03 -126.11 -33.92
CA GLU A 272 -135.18 -127.28 -34.80
C GLU A 272 -135.49 -128.58 -34.03
N GLN A 273 -134.88 -128.81 -32.86
CA GLN A 273 -135.20 -129.95 -31.98
C GLN A 273 -136.64 -129.87 -31.45
N SER A 274 -137.10 -128.67 -31.05
CA SER A 274 -138.46 -128.44 -30.53
C SER A 274 -139.55 -128.77 -31.56
N LYS A 275 -139.33 -128.49 -32.85
CA LYS A 275 -140.26 -128.87 -33.92
C LYS A 275 -140.30 -130.38 -34.16
N SER A 276 -139.15 -131.06 -34.11
CA SER A 276 -139.06 -132.50 -34.36
C SER A 276 -139.71 -133.37 -33.28
N GLU A 277 -139.71 -132.94 -32.02
CA GLU A 277 -140.35 -133.70 -30.92
C GLU A 277 -141.87 -133.50 -30.87
N ALA A 278 -142.38 -132.37 -31.35
CA ALA A 278 -143.82 -132.11 -31.46
C ALA A 278 -144.51 -133.03 -32.48
N GLU A 279 -143.82 -133.45 -33.55
CA GLU A 279 -144.40 -134.26 -34.62
C GLU A 279 -144.37 -135.78 -34.36
N LYS A 280 -143.61 -136.26 -33.38
CA LYS A 280 -143.43 -137.71 -33.11
C LYS A 280 -144.33 -138.29 -32.00
N LEU A 281 -145.08 -137.45 -31.28
CA LEU A 281 -145.92 -137.84 -30.14
C LEU A 281 -147.44 -137.78 -30.43
N ILE A 282 -147.84 -137.21 -31.58
CA ILE A 282 -149.25 -136.93 -31.93
C ILE A 282 -150.08 -138.20 -32.25
N ALA A 283 -149.45 -139.36 -32.46
CA ALA A 283 -150.17 -140.56 -32.89
C ALA A 283 -150.70 -141.47 -31.76
N ASP A 284 -150.22 -141.41 -30.51
CA ASP A 284 -150.70 -142.29 -29.43
C ASP A 284 -150.81 -141.59 -28.06
N ILE A 285 -152.01 -141.05 -27.77
CA ILE A 285 -152.51 -140.50 -26.49
C ILE A 285 -152.69 -138.97 -26.48
N SER A 286 -153.83 -138.59 -27.06
CA SER A 286 -154.57 -137.37 -26.78
C SER A 286 -154.83 -137.12 -25.28
N SER A 287 -154.63 -135.85 -24.88
CA SER A 287 -155.29 -135.11 -23.78
C SER A 287 -154.49 -134.65 -22.53
N LEU A 288 -153.15 -134.72 -22.46
CA LEU A 288 -152.43 -134.10 -21.31
C LEU A 288 -151.08 -133.39 -21.59
N VAL A 289 -150.57 -133.37 -22.83
CA VAL A 289 -149.19 -132.89 -23.12
C VAL A 289 -149.12 -131.46 -23.71
N SER A 290 -150.24 -130.79 -23.97
CA SER A 290 -150.24 -129.47 -24.62
C SER A 290 -149.76 -128.29 -23.74
N THR A 291 -149.81 -128.42 -22.41
CA THR A 291 -149.55 -127.28 -21.49
C THR A 291 -148.10 -127.19 -21.02
N HIS A 292 -147.33 -128.29 -21.05
CA HIS A 292 -145.95 -128.31 -20.55
C HIS A 292 -144.93 -127.77 -21.57
N MET A 293 -145.13 -128.01 -22.87
CA MET A 293 -144.17 -127.64 -23.93
C MET A 293 -144.07 -126.13 -24.18
N SER A 294 -145.16 -125.36 -24.04
CA SER A 294 -145.09 -123.89 -24.24
C SER A 294 -144.29 -123.17 -23.14
N ARG A 295 -144.34 -123.67 -21.90
CA ARG A 295 -143.66 -123.04 -20.75
C ARG A 295 -142.13 -123.24 -20.76
N GLN A 296 -141.62 -124.22 -21.49
CA GLN A 296 -140.18 -124.50 -21.59
C GLN A 296 -139.48 -123.59 -22.62
N LYS A 297 -140.21 -123.08 -23.63
CA LYS A 297 -139.69 -122.17 -24.66
C LYS A 297 -139.42 -120.76 -24.14
N GLU A 298 -140.37 -120.17 -23.42
CA GLU A 298 -140.24 -118.79 -22.91
C GLU A 298 -139.10 -118.62 -21.89
N MET A 299 -138.76 -119.66 -21.12
CA MET A 299 -137.70 -119.60 -20.11
C MET A 299 -136.29 -119.59 -20.73
N VAL A 300 -136.09 -120.21 -21.91
CA VAL A 300 -134.80 -120.24 -22.60
C VAL A 300 -134.58 -118.95 -23.39
N ASP A 301 -135.61 -118.43 -24.07
CA ASP A 301 -135.51 -117.17 -24.83
C ASP A 301 -135.13 -115.98 -23.93
N ALA A 302 -135.71 -115.86 -22.73
CA ALA A 302 -135.38 -114.79 -21.80
C ALA A 302 -133.92 -114.85 -21.30
N LYS A 303 -133.39 -116.06 -21.08
CA LYS A 303 -131.98 -116.27 -20.69
C LYS A 303 -131.01 -115.97 -21.84
N LEU A 304 -131.40 -116.27 -23.08
CA LEU A 304 -130.59 -116.05 -24.26
C LEU A 304 -130.43 -114.55 -24.58
N VAL A 305 -131.51 -113.78 -24.44
CA VAL A 305 -131.47 -112.31 -24.56
C VAL A 305 -130.53 -111.71 -23.51
N GLY A 306 -130.61 -112.16 -22.25
CA GLY A 306 -129.71 -111.70 -21.19
C GLY A 306 -128.22 -112.00 -21.48
N PHE A 307 -127.89 -113.14 -22.08
CA PHE A 307 -126.50 -113.44 -22.48
C PHE A 307 -126.02 -112.57 -23.64
N LYS A 308 -126.89 -112.32 -24.63
CA LYS A 308 -126.58 -111.44 -25.76
C LYS A 308 -126.37 -110.00 -25.30
N GLU A 309 -127.21 -109.50 -24.41
CA GLU A 309 -127.08 -108.16 -23.81
C GLU A 309 -125.82 -108.06 -22.95
N SER A 310 -125.46 -109.10 -22.18
CA SER A 310 -124.21 -109.14 -21.40
C SER A 310 -122.96 -109.12 -22.29
N ALA A 311 -122.94 -109.88 -23.39
CA ALA A 311 -121.82 -109.90 -24.35
C ALA A 311 -121.65 -108.53 -25.04
N ILE A 312 -122.76 -107.89 -25.43
CA ILE A 312 -122.76 -106.53 -25.99
C ILE A 312 -122.29 -105.51 -24.95
N ALA A 313 -122.73 -105.64 -23.69
CA ALA A 313 -122.30 -104.77 -22.59
C ALA A 313 -120.79 -104.91 -22.32
N ASP A 314 -120.27 -106.14 -22.26
CA ASP A 314 -118.83 -106.41 -22.08
C ASP A 314 -118.00 -105.86 -23.26
N LYS A 315 -118.48 -106.02 -24.50
CA LYS A 315 -117.85 -105.41 -25.68
C LYS A 315 -117.84 -103.88 -25.58
N SER A 316 -118.98 -103.26 -25.27
CA SER A 316 -119.06 -101.80 -25.14
C SER A 316 -118.16 -101.23 -24.03
N PHE A 317 -118.00 -101.97 -22.93
CA PHE A 317 -117.09 -101.65 -21.84
C PHE A 317 -115.62 -101.75 -22.28
N MET A 318 -115.26 -102.83 -22.96
CA MET A 318 -113.90 -103.03 -23.48
C MET A 318 -113.54 -102.03 -24.58
N ASP A 319 -114.44 -101.74 -25.53
CA ASP A 319 -114.26 -100.72 -26.57
C ASP A 319 -114.07 -99.32 -25.95
N GLY A 320 -114.82 -99.01 -24.89
CA GLY A 320 -114.66 -97.78 -24.11
C GLY A 320 -113.28 -97.68 -23.44
N HIS A 321 -112.76 -98.78 -22.90
CA HIS A 321 -111.43 -98.84 -22.30
C HIS A 321 -110.30 -98.77 -23.34
N VAL A 322 -110.44 -99.42 -24.50
CA VAL A 322 -109.50 -99.30 -25.64
C VAL A 322 -109.46 -97.86 -26.15
N SER A 323 -110.63 -97.23 -26.37
CA SER A 323 -110.71 -95.84 -26.82
C SER A 323 -110.10 -94.86 -25.81
N SER A 324 -110.32 -95.11 -24.52
CA SER A 324 -109.68 -94.36 -23.43
C SER A 324 -108.16 -94.55 -23.43
N MET A 325 -107.68 -95.79 -23.61
CA MET A 325 -106.26 -96.11 -23.67
C MET A 325 -105.57 -95.47 -24.88
N GLU A 326 -106.21 -95.44 -26.04
CA GLU A 326 -105.74 -94.72 -27.23
C GLU A 326 -105.68 -93.21 -26.96
N GLY A 327 -106.72 -92.62 -26.38
CA GLY A 327 -106.77 -91.20 -26.01
C GLY A 327 -105.68 -90.80 -25.01
N ILE A 328 -105.45 -91.62 -23.98
CA ILE A 328 -104.38 -91.41 -23.00
C ILE A 328 -103.01 -91.53 -23.68
N THR A 329 -102.80 -92.55 -24.52
CA THR A 329 -101.50 -92.80 -25.16
C THR A 329 -101.14 -91.70 -26.16
N THR A 330 -102.10 -91.22 -26.95
CA THR A 330 -101.92 -90.10 -27.89
C THR A 330 -101.66 -88.78 -27.17
N GLU A 331 -102.39 -88.50 -26.08
CA GLU A 331 -102.18 -87.31 -25.26
C GLU A 331 -100.80 -87.33 -24.55
N VAL A 332 -100.38 -88.48 -24.01
CA VAL A 332 -99.04 -88.66 -23.43
C VAL A 332 -97.97 -88.48 -24.50
N LYS A 333 -98.16 -89.03 -25.71
CA LYS A 333 -97.21 -88.85 -26.83
C LYS A 333 -97.06 -87.39 -27.24
N ARG A 334 -98.16 -86.64 -27.33
CA ARG A 334 -98.14 -85.20 -27.66
C ARG A 334 -97.43 -84.39 -26.58
N LYS A 335 -97.82 -84.55 -25.31
CA LYS A 335 -97.19 -83.86 -24.18
C LYS A 335 -95.70 -84.20 -24.03
N TRP A 336 -95.33 -85.45 -24.25
CA TRP A 336 -93.93 -85.87 -24.22
C TRP A 336 -93.13 -85.24 -25.36
N GLY A 337 -93.68 -85.16 -26.57
CA GLY A 337 -93.05 -84.47 -27.70
C GLY A 337 -92.82 -82.99 -27.43
N GLU A 338 -93.82 -82.29 -26.87
CA GLU A 338 -93.70 -80.88 -26.44
C GLU A 338 -92.61 -80.70 -25.37
N PHE A 339 -92.62 -81.55 -24.33
CA PHE A 339 -91.62 -81.50 -23.27
C PHE A 339 -90.21 -81.79 -23.76
N SER A 340 -90.02 -82.83 -24.58
CA SER A 340 -88.72 -83.19 -25.18
C SER A 340 -88.17 -82.05 -26.03
N MET A 341 -89.00 -81.47 -26.89
CA MET A 341 -88.60 -80.35 -27.75
C MET A 341 -88.25 -79.11 -26.92
N GLN A 342 -89.03 -78.80 -25.89
CA GLN A 342 -88.72 -77.70 -24.97
C GLN A 342 -87.39 -77.94 -24.24
N ALA A 343 -87.17 -79.13 -23.69
CA ALA A 343 -85.94 -79.47 -22.98
C ALA A 343 -84.69 -79.44 -23.90
N GLU A 344 -84.82 -79.86 -25.17
CA GLU A 344 -83.76 -79.72 -26.17
C GLU A 344 -83.48 -78.26 -26.52
N ASN A 345 -84.52 -77.45 -26.72
CA ASN A 345 -84.40 -76.02 -26.98
C ASN A 345 -83.76 -75.28 -25.80
N ASP A 346 -84.20 -75.55 -24.57
CA ASP A 346 -83.64 -74.94 -23.35
C ASP A 346 -82.16 -75.30 -23.19
N ALA A 347 -81.77 -76.55 -23.47
CA ALA A 347 -80.37 -76.97 -23.44
C ALA A 347 -79.53 -76.30 -24.54
N LYS A 348 -80.10 -76.09 -25.73
CA LYS A 348 -79.45 -75.38 -26.83
C LYS A 348 -79.28 -73.89 -26.52
N ASP A 349 -80.33 -73.22 -26.04
CA ASP A 349 -80.28 -71.83 -25.60
C ASP A 349 -79.28 -71.64 -24.45
N GLY A 350 -79.21 -72.60 -23.52
CA GLY A 350 -78.19 -72.66 -22.47
C GLY A 350 -76.76 -72.72 -23.02
N ALA A 351 -76.53 -73.55 -24.05
CA ALA A 351 -75.24 -73.63 -24.73
C ALA A 351 -74.86 -72.31 -25.42
N ASP A 352 -75.79 -71.73 -26.19
CA ASP A 352 -75.56 -70.49 -26.93
C ASP A 352 -75.33 -69.30 -26.00
N TYR A 353 -76.12 -69.18 -24.91
CA TYR A 353 -75.93 -68.16 -23.88
C TYR A 353 -74.55 -68.29 -23.20
N SER A 354 -74.14 -69.51 -22.86
CA SER A 354 -72.83 -69.76 -22.24
C SER A 354 -71.67 -69.40 -23.18
N ALA A 355 -71.78 -69.70 -24.48
CA ALA A 355 -70.80 -69.34 -25.49
C ALA A 355 -70.70 -67.83 -25.67
N ALA A 356 -71.84 -67.12 -25.73
CA ALA A 356 -71.86 -65.66 -25.82
C ALA A 356 -71.22 -65.00 -24.58
N LYS A 357 -71.47 -65.55 -23.38
CA LYS A 357 -70.81 -65.08 -22.14
C LYS A 357 -69.31 -65.33 -22.16
N HIS A 358 -68.86 -66.49 -22.61
CA HIS A 358 -67.44 -66.79 -22.80
C HIS A 358 -66.79 -65.77 -23.75
N CYS A 359 -67.36 -65.53 -24.93
CA CYS A 359 -66.83 -64.55 -25.89
C CYS A 359 -66.70 -63.15 -25.28
N ARG A 360 -67.69 -62.71 -24.49
CA ARG A 360 -67.59 -61.41 -23.81
C ARG A 360 -66.51 -61.40 -22.72
N MET A 361 -66.39 -62.48 -21.95
CA MET A 361 -65.35 -62.59 -20.92
C MET A 361 -63.95 -62.59 -21.54
N GLU A 362 -63.76 -63.28 -22.66
CA GLU A 362 -62.52 -63.33 -23.42
C GLU A 362 -62.06 -61.94 -23.87
N VAL A 363 -62.97 -61.13 -24.43
CA VAL A 363 -62.66 -59.75 -24.83
C VAL A 363 -62.24 -58.89 -23.63
N LEU A 364 -62.89 -59.07 -22.48
CA LEU A 364 -62.54 -58.33 -21.26
C LEU A 364 -61.18 -58.77 -20.71
N LEU A 365 -60.88 -60.07 -20.69
CA LEU A 365 -59.58 -60.60 -20.27
C LEU A 365 -58.46 -60.12 -21.21
N GLN A 366 -58.67 -60.19 -22.52
CA GLN A 366 -57.69 -59.68 -23.49
C GLN A 366 -57.42 -58.19 -23.30
N LYS A 367 -58.45 -57.38 -22.99
CA LYS A 367 -58.28 -55.97 -22.66
C LYS A 367 -57.45 -55.79 -21.39
N SER A 368 -57.70 -56.58 -20.35
CA SER A 368 -56.91 -56.54 -19.10
C SER A 368 -55.43 -56.88 -19.36
N VAL A 369 -55.14 -57.92 -20.15
CA VAL A 369 -53.78 -58.29 -20.56
C VAL A 369 -53.10 -57.14 -21.29
N SER A 370 -53.73 -56.60 -22.35
CA SER A 370 -53.16 -55.48 -23.11
C SER A 370 -52.91 -54.23 -22.26
N THR A 371 -53.74 -54.00 -21.23
CA THR A 371 -53.59 -52.88 -20.31
C THR A 371 -52.40 -53.09 -19.37
N ALA A 372 -52.22 -54.31 -18.85
CA ALA A 372 -51.06 -54.67 -18.04
C ALA A 372 -49.75 -54.53 -18.83
N ASP A 373 -49.72 -55.00 -20.08
CA ASP A 373 -48.57 -54.87 -20.99
C ASP A 373 -48.21 -53.41 -21.24
N SER A 374 -49.22 -52.61 -21.58
CA SER A 374 -49.05 -51.17 -21.85
C SER A 374 -48.57 -50.42 -20.60
N ALA A 375 -49.06 -50.80 -19.42
CA ALA A 375 -48.63 -50.20 -18.15
C ALA A 375 -47.17 -50.53 -17.82
N LEU A 376 -46.74 -51.78 -18.03
CA LEU A 376 -45.34 -52.20 -17.85
C LEU A 376 -44.40 -51.46 -18.82
N GLU A 377 -44.79 -51.34 -20.10
CA GLU A 377 -44.00 -50.61 -21.09
C GLU A 377 -43.91 -49.12 -20.74
N HIS A 378 -45.03 -48.52 -20.32
CA HIS A 378 -45.06 -47.12 -19.90
C HIS A 378 -44.16 -46.87 -18.68
N TRP A 379 -44.14 -47.79 -17.70
CA TRP A 379 -43.24 -47.73 -16.56
C TRP A 379 -41.76 -47.76 -16.99
N LYS A 380 -41.36 -48.70 -17.86
CA LYS A 380 -39.99 -48.77 -18.39
C LYS A 380 -39.56 -47.48 -19.09
N LYS A 381 -40.43 -46.94 -19.96
CA LYS A 381 -40.17 -45.64 -20.63
C LYS A 381 -40.03 -44.49 -19.63
N THR A 382 -40.82 -44.51 -18.56
CA THR A 382 -40.75 -43.48 -17.51
C THR A 382 -39.41 -43.53 -16.78
N GLN A 383 -38.95 -44.73 -16.41
CA GLN A 383 -37.63 -44.94 -15.81
C GLN A 383 -36.50 -44.44 -16.71
N GLU A 384 -36.48 -44.84 -17.98
CA GLU A 384 -35.47 -44.40 -18.95
C GLU A 384 -35.45 -42.88 -19.11
N CYS A 385 -36.62 -42.25 -19.20
CA CYS A 385 -36.75 -40.80 -19.35
C CYS A 385 -36.23 -40.04 -18.11
N VAL A 386 -36.52 -40.54 -16.90
CA VAL A 386 -36.01 -39.93 -15.66
C VAL A 386 -34.49 -40.07 -15.58
N ASN A 387 -33.94 -41.22 -15.93
CA ASN A 387 -32.48 -41.44 -15.94
C ASN A 387 -31.79 -40.55 -16.99
N ASP A 388 -32.33 -40.44 -18.21
CA ASP A 388 -31.80 -39.54 -19.24
C ASP A 388 -31.84 -38.07 -18.80
N MET A 389 -32.96 -37.64 -18.19
CA MET A 389 -33.09 -36.29 -17.63
C MET A 389 -32.06 -36.04 -16.51
N GLY A 390 -31.87 -37.01 -15.62
CA GLY A 390 -30.88 -36.95 -14.55
C GLY A 390 -29.45 -36.82 -15.07
N ASN A 391 -29.08 -37.65 -16.05
CA ASN A 391 -27.77 -37.61 -16.71
C ASN A 391 -27.51 -36.28 -17.43
N LYS A 392 -28.51 -35.73 -18.13
CA LYS A 392 -28.44 -34.40 -18.74
C LYS A 392 -28.24 -33.30 -17.70
N HIS A 393 -28.96 -33.37 -16.58
CA HIS A 393 -28.85 -32.40 -15.50
C HIS A 393 -27.46 -32.41 -14.85
N VAL A 394 -26.92 -33.59 -14.50
CA VAL A 394 -25.56 -33.73 -13.96
C VAL A 394 -24.52 -33.23 -14.96
N SER A 395 -24.67 -33.56 -16.24
CA SER A 395 -23.76 -33.07 -17.30
C SER A 395 -23.79 -31.54 -17.45
N ALA A 396 -24.98 -30.94 -17.42
CA ALA A 396 -25.13 -29.48 -17.46
C ALA A 396 -24.52 -28.81 -16.22
N MET A 397 -24.75 -29.37 -15.03
CA MET A 397 -24.16 -28.91 -13.78
C MET A 397 -22.63 -28.97 -13.81
N ALA A 398 -22.06 -30.10 -14.24
CA ALA A 398 -20.62 -30.27 -14.40
C ALA A 398 -20.01 -29.24 -15.36
N SER A 399 -20.72 -28.91 -16.46
CA SER A 399 -20.28 -27.85 -17.37
C SER A 399 -20.28 -26.47 -16.72
N LEU A 400 -21.31 -26.12 -15.94
CA LEU A 400 -21.37 -24.85 -15.20
C LEU A 400 -20.28 -24.76 -14.13
N ILE A 401 -20.06 -25.85 -13.38
CA ILE A 401 -19.00 -25.97 -12.38
C ILE A 401 -17.61 -25.76 -13.01
N ARG A 402 -17.38 -26.35 -14.18
CA ARG A 402 -16.14 -26.16 -14.94
C ARG A 402 -15.96 -24.69 -15.35
N ILE A 403 -17.00 -24.04 -15.88
CA ILE A 403 -16.95 -22.61 -16.25
C ILE A 403 -16.61 -21.75 -15.02
N ALA A 404 -17.25 -22.01 -13.88
CA ALA A 404 -16.97 -21.28 -12.63
C ALA A 404 -15.52 -21.51 -12.14
N SER A 405 -15.03 -22.75 -12.22
CA SER A 405 -13.65 -23.11 -11.87
C SER A 405 -12.61 -22.46 -12.78
N ASP A 406 -12.91 -22.39 -14.08
CA ASP A 406 -12.08 -21.70 -15.07
C ASP A 406 -12.07 -20.19 -14.82
N SER A 407 -13.21 -19.59 -14.47
CA SER A 407 -13.30 -18.19 -14.05
C SER A 407 -12.44 -17.90 -12.81
N ASN A 408 -12.48 -18.78 -11.80
CA ASN A 408 -11.64 -18.66 -10.61
C ASN A 408 -10.15 -18.75 -10.96
N LYS A 409 -9.77 -19.61 -11.91
CA LYS A 409 -8.40 -19.72 -12.42
C LYS A 409 -7.97 -18.47 -13.18
N GLN A 410 -8.87 -17.90 -13.98
CA GLN A 410 -8.64 -16.65 -14.72
C GLN A 410 -8.41 -15.46 -13.78
N HIS A 411 -9.21 -15.31 -12.71
CA HIS A 411 -9.00 -14.26 -11.71
C HIS A 411 -7.62 -14.34 -11.03
N ASP A 412 -7.15 -15.53 -10.69
CA ASP A 412 -5.79 -15.74 -10.15
C ASP A 412 -4.72 -15.29 -11.17
N VAL A 413 -4.87 -15.63 -12.46
CA VAL A 413 -3.95 -15.18 -13.52
C VAL A 413 -3.96 -13.65 -13.68
N GLU A 414 -5.14 -13.01 -13.68
CA GLU A 414 -5.26 -11.55 -13.80
C GLU A 414 -4.57 -10.82 -12.64
N ILE A 415 -4.79 -11.28 -11.40
CA ILE A 415 -4.13 -10.71 -10.22
C ILE A 415 -2.62 -10.96 -10.26
N ASN A 416 -2.18 -12.13 -10.75
CA ASN A 416 -0.75 -12.41 -10.97
C ASN A 416 -0.13 -11.42 -11.97
N SER A 417 -0.86 -11.08 -13.05
CA SER A 417 -0.44 -10.08 -14.04
C SER A 417 -0.38 -8.67 -13.46
N VAL A 418 -1.40 -8.27 -12.69
CA VAL A 418 -1.43 -6.97 -11.99
C VAL A 418 -0.24 -6.87 -11.03
N ARG A 419 0.06 -7.92 -10.27
CA ARG A 419 1.23 -7.95 -9.38
C ARG A 419 2.53 -7.69 -10.13
N ALA A 420 2.74 -8.35 -11.26
CA ALA A 420 3.94 -8.15 -12.08
C ALA A 420 4.02 -6.72 -12.64
N ALA A 421 2.91 -6.16 -13.10
CA ALA A 421 2.85 -4.78 -13.57
C ALA A 421 3.14 -3.77 -12.45
N VAL A 422 2.61 -4.01 -11.24
CA VAL A 422 2.86 -3.17 -10.06
C VAL A 422 4.33 -3.24 -9.63
N ASP A 423 4.95 -4.43 -9.59
CA ASP A 423 6.37 -4.55 -9.26
C ASP A 423 7.23 -3.76 -10.26
N GLN A 424 6.94 -3.89 -11.56
CA GLN A 424 7.66 -3.14 -12.59
C GLN A 424 7.44 -1.63 -12.48
N ASP A 425 6.21 -1.16 -12.26
CA ASP A 425 5.91 0.28 -12.11
C ASP A 425 6.58 0.87 -10.86
N VAL A 426 6.52 0.16 -9.73
CA VAL A 426 7.20 0.56 -8.51
C VAL A 426 8.71 0.57 -8.70
N ALA A 427 9.29 -0.45 -9.34
CA ALA A 427 10.72 -0.50 -9.66
C ALA A 427 11.13 0.69 -10.55
N ASN A 428 10.38 0.98 -11.61
CA ASN A 428 10.64 2.10 -12.51
C ASN A 428 10.56 3.46 -11.80
N LYS A 429 9.56 3.66 -10.92
CA LYS A 429 9.41 4.91 -10.14
C LYS A 429 10.54 5.08 -9.12
N ILE A 430 10.94 4.00 -8.47
CA ILE A 430 12.07 4.00 -7.52
C ILE A 430 13.36 4.32 -8.24
N GLU A 431 13.62 3.65 -9.36
CA GLU A 431 14.78 3.89 -10.22
C GLU A 431 14.81 5.34 -10.70
N TYR A 432 13.67 5.90 -11.15
CA TYR A 432 13.55 7.30 -11.53
C TYR A 432 13.93 8.25 -10.39
N VAL A 433 13.42 8.03 -9.18
CA VAL A 433 13.75 8.85 -8.00
C VAL A 433 15.21 8.70 -7.62
N LEU A 434 15.76 7.48 -7.65
CA LEU A 434 17.17 7.23 -7.37
C LEU A 434 18.07 7.91 -8.40
N GLN A 435 17.74 7.87 -9.69
CA GLN A 435 18.48 8.57 -10.73
C GLN A 435 18.52 10.08 -10.52
N HIS A 436 17.48 10.69 -9.94
CA HIS A 436 17.49 12.11 -9.58
C HIS A 436 18.39 12.44 -8.38
N VAL A 437 18.66 11.44 -7.53
CA VAL A 437 19.43 11.58 -6.29
C VAL A 437 20.90 11.14 -6.45
N ASP A 438 21.16 10.14 -7.29
CA ASP A 438 22.44 9.42 -7.37
C ASP A 438 23.27 9.69 -8.63
N TYR A 439 22.78 10.42 -9.63
CA TYR A 439 23.43 10.44 -10.95
C TYR A 439 24.93 10.80 -10.88
N PRO A 440 25.84 9.86 -11.23
CA PRO A 440 27.25 10.13 -11.43
C PRO A 440 27.46 10.51 -12.89
N CYS A 441 27.98 11.70 -13.19
CA CYS A 441 28.32 12.04 -14.56
C CYS A 441 29.60 11.30 -14.99
N GLY A 442 29.43 10.13 -15.61
CA GLY A 442 30.52 9.29 -16.14
C GLY A 442 30.27 8.77 -17.56
N PHE A 443 30.34 9.66 -18.57
CA PHE A 443 30.54 9.45 -20.03
C PHE A 443 29.41 8.88 -20.93
N PRO A 444 29.44 9.12 -22.27
CA PRO A 444 29.95 10.27 -23.02
C PRO A 444 28.80 11.07 -23.68
N LYS A 445 29.10 12.34 -23.98
CA LYS A 445 28.32 13.25 -24.82
C LYS A 445 27.68 12.52 -26.02
N HIS A 446 26.36 12.34 -25.97
CA HIS A 446 25.58 12.43 -27.20
C HIS A 446 24.70 13.66 -27.18
N LYS A 447 24.85 14.37 -28.28
CA LYS A 447 24.52 15.75 -28.53
C LYS A 447 23.01 15.90 -28.70
N ILE A 448 22.45 16.93 -28.06
CA ILE A 448 21.13 17.55 -28.29
C ILE A 448 19.97 16.91 -27.52
N LEU A 449 19.41 17.72 -26.59
CA LEU A 449 18.16 17.58 -25.82
C LEU A 449 18.24 16.95 -24.42
N SER A 450 18.83 17.67 -23.46
CA SER A 450 18.16 17.95 -22.18
C SER A 450 18.87 19.09 -21.43
N LYS A 451 18.25 20.27 -21.46
CA LYS A 451 18.47 21.28 -20.41
C LYS A 451 17.53 20.88 -19.26
N LEU A 452 17.96 19.96 -18.40
CA LEU A 452 17.31 19.73 -17.12
C LEU A 452 18.42 19.67 -16.05
N PRO A 453 18.22 20.24 -14.85
CA PRO A 453 19.31 20.52 -13.93
C PRO A 453 20.00 19.23 -13.49
N THR A 454 21.33 19.23 -13.61
CA THR A 454 22.29 18.36 -12.96
C THR A 454 21.86 17.99 -11.54
N GLY A 455 22.03 16.72 -11.15
CA GLY A 455 21.65 16.20 -9.83
C GLY A 455 22.16 17.10 -8.70
N MET A 456 21.23 17.53 -7.83
CA MET A 456 21.52 18.53 -6.81
C MET A 456 22.61 18.08 -5.83
N HIS A 457 22.74 16.78 -5.55
CA HIS A 457 23.73 16.24 -4.61
C HIS A 457 25.18 16.51 -5.05
N GLU A 458 25.57 16.17 -6.28
CA GLU A 458 26.95 16.39 -6.73
C GLU A 458 27.26 17.88 -6.87
N GLN A 459 26.31 18.69 -7.34
CA GLN A 459 26.50 20.14 -7.44
C GLN A 459 26.70 20.79 -6.06
N GLU A 460 25.95 20.37 -5.05
CA GLU A 460 26.13 20.81 -3.66
C GLU A 460 27.48 20.34 -3.12
N GLN A 461 27.87 19.08 -3.36
CA GLN A 461 29.15 18.53 -2.92
C GLN A 461 30.35 19.22 -3.58
N GLU A 462 30.29 19.48 -4.89
CA GLU A 462 31.31 20.22 -5.64
C GLU A 462 31.41 21.68 -5.15
N SER A 463 30.26 22.32 -4.88
CA SER A 463 30.22 23.68 -4.33
C SER A 463 30.86 23.75 -2.94
N ILE A 464 30.56 22.78 -2.07
CA ILE A 464 31.18 22.68 -0.73
C ILE A 464 32.68 22.40 -0.86
N SER A 465 33.11 21.54 -1.79
CA SER A 465 34.53 21.27 -2.04
C SER A 465 35.27 22.54 -2.45
N LYS A 466 34.69 23.36 -3.34
CA LYS A 466 35.26 24.67 -3.73
C LYS A 466 35.34 25.64 -2.55
N ILE A 467 34.35 25.64 -1.67
CA ILE A 467 34.38 26.46 -0.44
C ILE A 467 35.52 26.01 0.47
N LEU A 468 35.68 24.70 0.70
CA LEU A 468 36.77 24.15 1.52
C LEU A 468 38.15 24.47 0.93
N GLU A 469 38.32 24.37 -0.39
CA GLU A 469 39.56 24.80 -1.07
C GLU A 469 39.83 26.29 -0.87
N THR A 470 38.80 27.14 -0.94
CA THR A 470 38.91 28.59 -0.72
C THR A 470 39.28 28.90 0.73
N ILE A 471 38.69 28.21 1.71
CA ILE A 471 39.04 28.34 3.14
C ILE A 471 40.51 27.99 3.34
N LYS A 472 40.99 26.89 2.75
CA LYS A 472 42.39 26.48 2.82
C LYS A 472 43.32 27.53 2.21
N ALA A 473 42.96 28.09 1.06
CA ALA A 473 43.74 29.16 0.43
C ALA A 473 43.78 30.44 1.30
N HIS A 474 42.67 30.81 1.94
CA HIS A 474 42.61 31.96 2.85
C HIS A 474 43.44 31.71 4.11
N SER A 475 43.35 30.53 4.72
CA SER A 475 44.17 30.15 5.88
C SER A 475 45.67 30.27 5.58
N ASN A 476 46.13 29.78 4.42
CA ASN A 476 47.51 29.96 3.96
C ASN A 476 47.91 31.45 3.79
N THR A 477 46.97 32.28 3.32
CA THR A 477 47.20 33.72 3.15
C THR A 477 47.33 34.42 4.51
N LEU A 478 46.52 34.04 5.51
CA LEU A 478 46.66 34.54 6.87
C LEU A 478 47.99 34.12 7.49
N GLU A 479 48.42 32.89 7.27
CA GLU A 479 49.72 32.42 7.75
C GLU A 479 50.87 33.27 7.21
N THR A 480 50.85 33.55 5.90
CA THR A 480 51.84 34.41 5.23
C THR A 480 51.81 35.84 5.81
N LEU A 481 50.61 36.41 6.01
CA LEU A 481 50.45 37.72 6.62
C LEU A 481 51.03 37.78 8.05
N ARG A 482 50.91 36.69 8.82
CA ARG A 482 51.46 36.59 10.19
C ARG A 482 52.97 36.73 10.16
N GLU A 483 53.61 35.97 9.29
CA GLU A 483 55.06 35.91 9.12
C GLU A 483 55.59 37.27 8.65
N ASP A 484 54.97 37.85 7.62
CA ASP A 484 55.33 39.16 7.08
C ASP A 484 55.17 40.28 8.11
N HIS A 485 54.03 40.32 8.81
CA HIS A 485 53.77 41.34 9.84
C HIS A 485 54.76 41.24 11.00
N SER A 486 55.00 40.01 11.50
CA SER A 486 55.97 39.76 12.56
C SER A 486 57.38 40.20 12.14
N GLY A 487 57.83 39.81 10.94
CA GLY A 487 59.13 40.20 10.41
C GLY A 487 59.28 41.71 10.23
N LYS A 488 58.24 42.39 9.74
CA LYS A 488 58.26 43.86 9.60
C LYS A 488 58.25 44.60 10.94
N ALA A 489 57.48 44.14 11.91
CA ALA A 489 57.47 44.73 13.26
C ALA A 489 58.85 44.66 13.91
N VAL A 490 59.50 43.48 13.86
CA VAL A 490 60.87 43.30 14.34
C VAL A 490 61.83 44.24 13.60
N SER A 491 61.77 44.30 12.27
CA SER A 491 62.63 45.20 11.48
C SER A 491 62.47 46.68 11.85
N ILE A 492 61.24 47.14 12.15
CA ILE A 492 60.98 48.52 12.61
C ILE A 492 61.59 48.75 13.99
N GLU A 493 61.40 47.83 14.94
CA GLU A 493 61.98 47.92 16.28
C GLU A 493 63.51 47.95 16.24
N GLU A 494 64.13 47.10 15.40
CA GLU A 494 65.58 47.08 15.21
C GLU A 494 66.10 48.37 14.58
N THR A 495 65.45 48.87 13.53
CA THR A 495 65.84 50.12 12.85
C THR A 495 65.71 51.32 13.78
N ALA A 496 64.62 51.39 14.55
CA ALA A 496 64.41 52.46 15.52
C ALA A 496 65.46 52.42 16.64
N ARG A 497 65.73 51.23 17.18
CA ARG A 497 66.79 51.04 18.19
C ARG A 497 68.16 51.46 17.67
N ASP A 498 68.53 51.03 16.47
CA ASP A 498 69.81 51.41 15.84
C ASP A 498 69.91 52.91 15.56
N THR A 499 68.84 53.53 15.10
CA THR A 499 68.81 54.97 14.81
C THR A 499 68.94 55.80 16.09
N PHE A 500 68.15 55.50 17.12
CA PHE A 500 68.13 56.30 18.35
C PHE A 500 69.31 56.02 19.29
N GLN A 501 69.92 54.84 19.23
CA GLN A 501 71.08 54.51 20.08
C GLN A 501 72.42 54.82 19.41
N ASN A 502 72.57 54.53 18.11
CA ASN A 502 73.88 54.59 17.45
C ASN A 502 74.04 55.83 16.56
N HIS A 503 72.95 56.38 16.00
CA HIS A 503 73.02 57.46 15.01
C HIS A 503 72.56 58.83 15.53
N TYR A 504 71.89 58.87 16.69
CA TYR A 504 71.49 60.13 17.31
C TYR A 504 72.72 60.83 17.93
N LEU A 505 73.06 62.01 17.42
CA LEU A 505 74.13 62.87 17.93
C LEU A 505 73.51 64.08 18.64
N ASP A 506 73.90 64.32 19.90
CA ASP A 506 73.23 65.27 20.78
C ASP A 506 73.42 66.75 20.38
N TYR A 507 74.47 67.07 19.62
CA TYR A 507 74.82 68.47 19.28
C TYR A 507 75.85 68.63 18.14
N GLU A 508 75.61 69.58 17.22
CA GLU A 508 76.61 70.12 16.27
C GLU A 508 76.89 71.62 16.61
N PRO A 509 78.15 72.10 16.60
CA PRO A 509 78.47 73.47 16.97
C PRO A 509 77.85 74.52 16.03
N SER A 510 76.84 75.25 16.51
CA SER A 510 76.18 76.32 15.76
C SER A 510 76.89 77.68 15.98
N GLY A 511 77.93 77.93 15.19
CA GLY A 511 78.41 79.24 14.69
C GLY A 511 78.59 80.44 15.64
N SER A 512 78.46 80.30 16.95
CA SER A 512 78.43 81.41 17.91
C SER A 512 79.17 81.07 19.22
N THR A 513 80.11 80.14 19.14
CA THR A 513 81.10 79.86 20.18
C THR A 513 82.10 81.02 20.21
N PRO A 514 82.27 81.73 21.34
CA PRO A 514 83.23 82.83 21.43
C PRO A 514 84.65 82.35 21.13
N GLU A 515 85.36 83.05 20.23
CA GLU A 515 86.77 82.80 19.95
C GLU A 515 87.65 83.24 21.14
N LYS A 516 88.80 82.60 21.31
CA LYS A 516 89.72 82.84 22.43
C LYS A 516 90.39 84.22 22.28
N SER A 517 90.04 85.17 23.16
CA SER A 517 90.70 86.48 23.26
C SER A 517 92.01 86.38 24.08
N GLU A 518 93.10 86.97 23.59
CA GLU A 518 94.37 87.11 24.34
C GLU A 518 94.31 88.31 25.31
N PRO A 519 94.81 88.18 26.56
CA PRO A 519 94.76 89.28 27.52
C PRO A 519 95.81 90.37 27.23
N GLU A 520 95.38 91.62 27.03
CA GLU A 520 96.25 92.79 26.91
C GLU A 520 96.76 93.25 28.30
N VAL A 521 97.79 92.57 28.81
CA VAL A 521 98.43 92.97 30.08
C VAL A 521 99.63 93.90 29.81
N PRO A 522 99.71 95.11 30.39
CA PRO A 522 100.82 96.03 30.19
C PRO A 522 102.14 95.43 30.64
N SER A 523 103.18 95.55 29.80
CA SER A 523 104.51 95.03 30.13
C SER A 523 105.19 95.88 31.22
N LYS A 524 106.08 95.28 32.03
CA LYS A 524 106.83 95.99 33.07
C LYS A 524 107.57 97.23 32.53
N GLY A 525 108.12 97.14 31.32
CA GLY A 525 108.82 98.26 30.67
C GLY A 525 107.89 99.43 30.33
N THR A 526 106.64 99.14 29.96
CA THR A 526 105.61 100.14 29.72
C THR A 526 105.26 100.89 31.01
N ILE A 527 105.14 100.18 32.14
CA ILE A 527 104.86 100.76 33.45
C ILE A 527 106.02 101.64 33.95
N GLU A 528 107.27 101.19 33.77
CA GLU A 528 108.46 101.96 34.19
C GLU A 528 108.63 103.28 33.39
N SER A 529 108.21 103.32 32.13
CA SER A 529 108.24 104.53 31.30
C SER A 529 107.30 105.65 31.77
N LEU A 530 106.31 105.32 32.61
CA LEU A 530 105.32 106.27 33.12
C LEU A 530 105.75 106.94 34.44
N ARG A 531 106.93 106.61 35.00
CA ARG A 531 107.47 107.24 36.22
C ARG A 531 108.23 108.53 35.92
N ALA A 532 108.13 109.50 36.84
CA ALA A 532 108.90 110.74 36.77
C ALA A 532 110.42 110.49 36.95
N MET A 533 111.24 111.36 36.35
CA MET A 533 112.70 111.33 36.50
C MET A 533 113.12 111.60 37.96
N PRO A 534 114.31 111.13 38.39
CA PRO A 534 114.81 111.35 39.76
C PRO A 534 114.86 112.83 40.14
N MET A 535 114.59 113.12 41.41
CA MET A 535 114.42 114.49 41.92
C MET A 535 115.66 115.37 41.71
N GLU A 536 116.85 114.77 41.79
CA GLU A 536 118.14 115.43 41.58
C GLU A 536 118.28 115.93 40.14
N ALA A 537 117.80 115.15 39.17
CA ALA A 537 117.84 115.52 37.75
C ALA A 537 116.84 116.65 37.43
N LEU A 538 115.65 116.63 38.05
CA LEU A 538 114.66 117.71 37.90
C LEU A 538 115.15 119.04 38.50
N VAL A 539 115.95 118.99 39.58
CA VAL A 539 116.60 120.17 40.18
C VAL A 539 117.67 120.75 39.25
N GLU A 540 118.52 119.90 38.68
CA GLU A 540 119.55 120.33 37.72
C GLU A 540 118.92 120.93 36.45
N GLU A 541 117.89 120.29 35.89
CA GLU A 541 117.18 120.78 34.71
C GLU A 541 116.58 122.17 34.94
N PHE A 542 116.03 122.42 36.14
CA PHE A 542 115.52 123.74 36.47
C PHE A 542 116.65 124.78 36.56
N ARG A 543 117.78 124.42 37.18
CA ARG A 543 118.91 125.35 37.42
C ARG A 543 119.71 125.70 36.18
N GLU A 544 119.93 124.74 35.28
CA GLU A 544 120.60 124.99 34.00
C GLU A 544 119.83 125.99 33.13
N ASN A 545 118.49 125.96 33.21
CA ASN A 545 117.65 126.78 32.35
C ASN A 545 117.36 128.20 32.91
N HIS A 546 117.83 128.56 34.12
CA HIS A 546 117.53 129.86 34.76
C HIS A 546 118.71 130.43 35.60
N SER A 547 119.42 131.50 35.15
CA SER A 547 120.59 132.10 35.84
C SER A 547 120.29 133.36 36.69
N TYR A 548 121.11 133.63 37.73
CA TYR A 548 120.85 134.64 38.80
C TYR A 548 121.13 136.12 38.41
N GLU A 549 122.09 136.42 37.52
CA GLU A 549 122.48 137.80 37.12
C GLU A 549 121.77 138.33 35.86
N SER A 550 120.85 137.54 35.30
CA SER A 550 120.10 137.87 34.09
C SER A 550 118.60 137.85 34.37
N LEU A 551 118.11 138.82 35.16
CA LEU A 551 116.67 139.00 35.38
C LEU A 551 116.19 140.32 34.77
N ASN A 552 116.47 140.52 33.48
CA ASN A 552 115.49 141.21 32.66
C ASN A 552 115.51 140.77 31.20
N VAL A 553 114.31 140.42 30.74
CA VAL A 553 113.86 140.24 29.36
C VAL A 553 114.25 138.94 28.66
N LYS A 554 113.29 138.01 28.65
CA LYS A 554 112.62 137.42 27.46
C LYS A 554 111.77 136.24 27.94
N GLU A 555 110.45 136.23 27.80
CA GLU A 555 109.65 136.32 26.57
C GLU A 555 110.11 135.33 25.51
N LEU A 556 109.28 134.31 25.27
CA LEU A 556 108.97 133.61 24.00
C LEU A 556 108.11 132.40 24.39
N LYS A 557 106.84 132.34 23.96
CA LYS A 557 106.34 131.61 22.76
C LYS A 557 106.55 130.08 22.86
N PRO A 558 105.94 129.27 21.99
CA PRO A 558 104.58 129.22 21.45
C PRO A 558 104.01 127.79 21.71
N SER A 559 102.77 127.46 21.37
CA SER A 559 102.43 126.75 20.11
C SER A 559 101.14 125.98 20.43
N LEU A 560 100.04 126.20 19.71
CA LEU A 560 99.74 125.70 18.36
C LEU A 560 99.55 124.18 18.28
N ILE A 561 98.25 123.81 18.28
CA ILE A 561 97.61 122.72 17.50
C ILE A 561 98.01 121.30 18.03
N PRO A 562 97.40 120.17 17.66
CA PRO A 562 96.09 119.90 17.03
C PRO A 562 95.28 118.73 17.64
N ARG A 563 94.01 118.70 17.19
CA ARG A 563 93.23 117.55 16.66
C ARG A 563 92.70 116.45 17.60
N SER A 564 91.37 116.34 17.53
CA SER A 564 90.54 115.16 17.14
C SER A 564 90.68 113.89 17.98
N PRO A 565 89.56 113.17 18.25
CA PRO A 565 88.87 112.31 17.25
C PRO A 565 87.32 112.40 17.31
N LEU A 566 86.56 112.18 16.23
CA LEU A 566 86.20 110.87 15.63
C LEU A 566 85.57 109.91 16.66
N THR A 567 84.24 109.84 16.73
CA THR A 567 83.31 108.92 16.03
C THR A 567 82.99 107.68 16.85
N GLN A 568 81.70 107.31 16.80
CA GLN A 568 81.18 105.94 16.86
C GLN A 568 81.36 105.22 18.22
N LEU A 569 80.56 104.26 18.64
CA LEU A 569 79.68 103.32 17.94
C LEU A 569 78.72 102.74 18.98
N ASN A 570 77.48 102.52 18.54
CA ASN A 570 76.43 101.59 19.01
C ASN A 570 76.15 101.46 20.51
#